data_AF-A0A3D9LL75-F1
#
_entry.id   AF-A0A3D9LL75-F1
#
_cell.length_a   1.000
_cell.length_b   1.000
_cell.length_c   1.000
_cell.angle_alpha   90.00
_cell.angle_beta   90.00
_cell.angle_gamma   90.00
#
_symmetry.space_group_name_H-M   'P 1'
#
loop_
_entity.id
_entity.type
_entity.pdbx_description
1 polymer ?
#
loop_
_entity_poly.entity_id
_entity_poly.type
_entity_poly.pdbx_seq_one_letter_code
_entity_poly.pdbx_strand_id
1 'polypeptide(L)'
;MKKTITLCLFVFALFLGTHTAVAQNSNTEKEANAIIETKTIKTTKGLIKFIQLEKDKTAEVYKAIKEHTSDLYFIENEKNSTEKEVFIRTTATNETLDSKMKVLLNKVQFERFKRFQKS
;
A
#
# COMPACT_ATOMS: atom_id res chain seq x y z
N MET A 1 21.35 -63.20 21.36
CA MET A 1 21.30 -61.88 22.03
C MET A 1 20.76 -60.86 21.04
N LYS A 2 19.48 -60.46 21.17
CA LYS A 2 18.81 -59.58 20.22
C LYS A 2 19.01 -58.13 20.67
N LYS A 3 19.70 -57.33 19.85
CA LYS A 3 20.01 -55.93 20.17
C LYS A 3 18.79 -55.06 19.88
N THR A 4 18.46 -54.27 20.89
CA THR A 4 17.56 -53.12 20.90
C THR A 4 18.04 -52.03 19.93
N ILE A 5 17.12 -51.12 19.62
CA ILE A 5 17.27 -49.70 19.20
C ILE A 5 16.50 -49.43 17.89
N THR A 6 15.18 -49.30 18.01
CA THR A 6 14.31 -48.74 16.95
C THR A 6 13.21 -47.86 17.56
N LEU A 7 13.54 -47.00 18.53
CA LEU A 7 12.49 -46.20 19.20
C LEU A 7 12.90 -44.77 19.60
N CYS A 8 13.83 -44.13 18.88
CA CYS A 8 14.20 -42.73 19.16
C CYS A 8 14.17 -41.79 17.94
N LEU A 9 13.82 -42.30 16.75
CA LEU A 9 13.87 -41.51 15.51
C LEU A 9 12.56 -40.77 15.17
N PHE A 10 11.53 -40.86 16.01
CA PHE A 10 10.23 -40.20 15.78
C PHE A 10 10.06 -38.87 16.54
N VAL A 11 10.92 -38.55 17.51
CA VAL A 11 10.77 -37.33 18.33
C VAL A 11 11.44 -36.10 17.69
N PHE A 12 12.47 -36.27 16.87
CA PHE A 12 13.15 -35.15 16.19
C PHE A 12 12.36 -34.54 15.03
N ALA A 13 11.39 -35.25 14.45
CA ALA A 13 10.56 -34.73 13.36
C ALA A 13 9.54 -33.68 13.84
N LEU A 14 9.09 -33.74 15.09
CA LEU A 14 8.12 -32.78 15.64
C LEU A 14 8.74 -31.41 15.97
N PHE A 15 10.06 -31.34 16.19
CA PHE A 15 10.75 -30.08 16.49
C PHE A 15 11.08 -29.22 15.26
N LEU A 16 11.10 -29.81 14.06
CA LEU A 16 11.36 -29.09 12.80
C LEU A 16 10.09 -28.54 12.13
N GLY A 17 8.90 -28.92 12.62
CA GLY A 17 7.61 -28.52 12.05
C GLY A 17 7.09 -27.14 12.44
N THR A 18 7.71 -26.44 13.40
CA THR A 18 7.17 -25.20 13.97
C THR A 18 7.75 -23.91 13.36
N HIS A 19 8.73 -23.98 12.45
CA HIS A 19 9.37 -22.80 11.87
C HIS A 19 8.80 -22.36 10.50
N THR A 20 7.90 -23.12 9.89
CA THR A 20 7.37 -22.81 8.55
C THR A 20 6.22 -21.82 8.53
N ALA A 21 5.63 -21.46 9.68
CA ALA A 21 4.47 -20.57 9.77
C ALA A 21 4.79 -19.07 9.59
N VAL A 22 6.07 -18.67 9.54
CA VAL A 22 6.48 -17.25 9.49
C VAL A 22 6.76 -16.75 8.06
N ALA A 23 6.79 -17.62 7.05
CA ALA A 23 7.21 -17.27 5.68
C ALA A 23 6.07 -16.86 4.74
N GLN A 24 4.79 -17.09 5.08
CA GLN A 24 3.66 -16.72 4.23
C GLN A 24 3.29 -15.22 4.32
N ASN A 25 3.56 -14.56 5.44
CA ASN A 25 3.14 -13.16 5.66
C ASN A 25 4.08 -12.12 5.02
N SER A 26 5.36 -12.45 4.80
CA SER A 26 6.34 -11.49 4.28
C SER A 26 6.26 -11.25 2.77
N ASN A 27 5.64 -12.15 2.02
CA ASN A 27 5.55 -12.04 0.56
C ASN A 27 4.37 -11.14 0.13
N THR A 28 3.26 -11.21 0.85
CA THR A 28 2.06 -10.39 0.59
C THR A 28 2.31 -8.91 0.83
N GLU A 29 3.04 -8.55 1.90
CA GLU A 29 3.41 -7.15 2.15
C GLU A 29 4.38 -6.59 1.11
N LYS A 30 5.34 -7.40 0.64
CA LYS A 30 6.28 -6.98 -0.42
C LYS A 30 5.56 -6.74 -1.74
N GLU A 31 4.64 -7.62 -2.11
CA GLU A 31 3.82 -7.47 -3.31
C GLU A 31 2.91 -6.24 -3.23
N ALA A 32 2.23 -6.04 -2.09
CA ALA A 32 1.42 -4.85 -1.85
C ALA A 32 2.24 -3.57 -1.98
N ASN A 33 3.42 -3.52 -1.35
CA ASN A 33 4.32 -2.37 -1.43
C ASN A 33 4.80 -2.10 -2.86
N ALA A 34 5.12 -3.14 -3.65
CA ALA A 34 5.53 -2.98 -5.03
C ALA A 34 4.40 -2.41 -5.92
N ILE A 35 3.16 -2.85 -5.70
CA ILE A 35 1.98 -2.34 -6.40
C ILE A 35 1.74 -0.87 -6.05
N ILE A 36 1.73 -0.55 -4.75
CA ILE A 36 1.54 0.81 -4.24
C ILE A 36 2.62 1.73 -4.82
N GLU A 37 3.89 1.31 -4.78
CA GLU A 37 5.02 2.09 -5.28
C GLU A 37 4.88 2.37 -6.78
N THR A 38 4.55 1.34 -7.58
CA THR A 38 4.38 1.49 -9.03
C THR A 38 3.24 2.44 -9.37
N LYS A 39 2.09 2.31 -8.69
CA LYS A 39 0.92 3.18 -8.88
C LYS A 39 1.25 4.62 -8.45
N THR A 40 1.92 4.78 -7.32
CA THR A 40 2.38 6.08 -6.80
C THR A 40 3.29 6.79 -7.79
N ILE A 41 4.32 6.10 -8.30
CA ILE A 41 5.28 6.67 -9.26
C ILE A 41 4.56 7.12 -10.53
N LYS A 42 3.67 6.27 -11.08
CA LYS A 42 2.92 6.58 -12.30
C LYS A 42 2.02 7.80 -12.10
N THR A 43 1.22 7.82 -11.04
CA THR A 43 0.31 8.92 -10.72
C THR A 43 1.07 10.22 -10.46
N THR A 44 2.14 10.15 -9.67
CA THR A 44 2.95 11.32 -9.33
C THR A 44 3.63 11.93 -10.56
N LYS A 45 4.23 11.10 -11.42
CA LYS A 45 4.86 11.58 -12.67
C LYS A 45 3.83 12.25 -13.59
N GLY A 46 2.65 11.64 -13.75
CA GLY A 46 1.56 12.22 -14.53
C GLY A 46 1.11 13.56 -13.97
N LEU A 47 0.89 13.62 -12.65
CA LEU A 47 0.45 14.83 -11.97
C LEU A 47 1.49 15.96 -12.08
N ILE A 48 2.76 15.69 -11.77
CA ILE A 48 3.84 16.70 -11.81
C ILE A 48 3.94 17.32 -13.20
N LYS A 49 3.86 16.50 -14.25
CA LYS A 49 3.87 16.98 -15.64
C LYS A 49 2.65 17.85 -15.94
N PHE A 50 1.48 17.47 -15.43
CA PHE A 50 0.22 18.19 -15.66
C PHE A 50 0.13 19.53 -14.92
N ILE A 51 0.56 19.57 -13.65
CA ILE A 51 0.46 20.77 -12.82
C ILE A 51 1.70 21.67 -12.92
N GLN A 52 2.78 21.20 -13.58
CA GLN A 52 4.07 21.90 -13.67
C GLN A 52 4.62 22.21 -12.27
N LEU A 53 4.77 21.16 -11.45
CA LEU A 53 5.23 21.28 -10.08
C LEU A 53 6.73 21.63 -10.01
N GLU A 54 7.10 22.46 -9.05
CA GLU A 54 8.50 22.74 -8.72
C GLU A 54 9.19 21.53 -8.06
N LYS A 55 10.52 21.44 -8.19
CA LYS A 55 11.30 20.28 -7.73
C LYS A 55 11.30 20.12 -6.20
N ASP A 56 11.25 21.23 -5.47
CA ASP A 56 11.26 21.28 -4.01
C ASP A 56 10.00 20.63 -3.39
N LYS A 57 8.84 20.81 -4.01
CA LYS A 57 7.55 20.25 -3.55
C LYS A 57 7.28 18.83 -4.03
N THR A 58 8.12 18.31 -4.92
CA THR A 58 7.94 16.99 -5.55
C THR A 58 7.94 15.86 -4.53
N ALA A 59 8.82 15.93 -3.53
CA ALA A 59 8.91 14.90 -2.48
C ALA A 59 7.65 14.87 -1.59
N GLU A 60 7.12 16.03 -1.23
CA GLU A 60 5.93 16.17 -0.39
C GLU A 60 4.67 15.71 -1.13
N VAL A 61 4.53 16.09 -2.40
CA VAL A 61 3.43 15.64 -3.26
C VAL A 61 3.50 14.13 -3.49
N TYR A 62 4.69 13.58 -3.77
CA TYR A 62 4.89 12.14 -3.87
C TYR A 62 4.45 11.42 -2.59
N LYS A 63 4.85 11.93 -1.42
CA LYS A 63 4.46 11.34 -0.13
C LYS A 63 2.94 11.34 0.07
N ALA A 64 2.28 12.47 -0.22
CA ALA A 64 0.83 12.58 -0.11
C ALA A 64 0.09 11.62 -1.07
N ILE A 65 0.58 11.46 -2.30
CA ILE A 65 0.04 10.48 -3.27
C ILE A 65 0.28 9.05 -2.80
N LYS A 66 1.46 8.76 -2.24
CA LYS A 66 1.80 7.42 -1.74
C LYS A 66 0.87 6.99 -0.62
N GLU A 67 0.63 7.88 0.34
CA GLU A 67 -0.28 7.64 1.46
C GLU A 67 -1.70 7.37 0.95
N HIS A 68 -2.22 8.23 0.08
CA HIS A 68 -3.54 8.03 -0.53
C HIS A 68 -3.63 6.73 -1.34
N THR A 69 -2.60 6.41 -2.12
CA THR A 69 -2.54 5.18 -2.92
C THR A 69 -2.51 3.93 -2.03
N SER A 70 -1.79 4.01 -0.91
CA SER A 70 -1.73 2.96 0.10
C SER A 70 -3.09 2.75 0.76
N ASP A 71 -3.74 3.83 1.19
CA ASP A 71 -5.06 3.77 1.81
C ASP A 71 -6.09 3.16 0.87
N LEU A 72 -6.13 3.60 -0.40
CA LEU A 72 -7.01 3.02 -1.41
C LEU A 72 -6.71 1.53 -1.64
N TYR A 73 -5.44 1.15 -1.73
CA TYR A 73 -5.07 -0.25 -1.90
C TYR A 73 -5.61 -1.11 -0.75
N PHE A 74 -5.44 -0.67 0.50
CA PHE A 74 -5.93 -1.44 1.65
C PHE A 74 -7.46 -1.45 1.73
N ILE A 75 -8.14 -0.35 1.43
CA ILE A 75 -9.60 -0.29 1.34
C ILE A 75 -10.12 -1.29 0.29
N GLU A 76 -9.52 -1.31 -0.91
CA GLU A 76 -9.92 -2.17 -2.03
C GLU A 76 -9.66 -3.66 -1.75
N ASN A 77 -8.64 -3.99 -0.95
CA ASN A 77 -8.22 -5.36 -0.67
C ASN A 77 -8.72 -5.89 0.70
N GLU A 78 -9.48 -5.08 1.45
CA GLU A 78 -10.02 -5.49 2.74
C GLU A 78 -11.16 -6.49 2.56
N LYS A 79 -10.99 -7.67 3.16
CA LYS A 79 -12.03 -8.70 3.15
C LYS A 79 -13.13 -8.32 4.13
N ASN A 80 -14.39 -8.58 3.74
CA ASN A 80 -15.59 -8.36 4.56
C ASN A 80 -16.03 -6.90 4.77
N SER A 81 -15.49 -5.95 4.00
CA SER A 81 -16.06 -4.60 3.98
C SER A 81 -17.34 -4.56 3.14
N THR A 82 -18.35 -3.84 3.63
CA THR A 82 -19.55 -3.54 2.83
C THR A 82 -19.26 -2.47 1.79
N GLU A 83 -20.03 -2.44 0.70
CA GLU A 83 -19.93 -1.38 -0.33
C GLU A 83 -20.07 0.03 0.28
N LYS A 84 -20.96 0.18 1.26
CA LYS A 84 -21.15 1.44 1.98
C LYS A 84 -19.90 1.87 2.76
N GLU A 85 -19.26 0.94 3.47
CA GLU A 85 -18.02 1.23 4.22
C GLU A 85 -16.86 1.57 3.28
N VAL A 86 -16.73 0.83 2.18
CA VAL A 86 -15.75 1.11 1.12
C VAL A 86 -15.95 2.52 0.57
N PHE A 87 -17.20 2.89 0.26
CA PHE A 87 -17.53 4.22 -0.23
C PHE A 87 -17.15 5.32 0.77
N ILE A 88 -17.60 5.20 2.02
CA ILE A 88 -17.32 6.20 3.08
C ILE A 88 -15.81 6.40 3.25
N ARG A 89 -15.04 5.31 3.36
CA ARG A 89 -13.59 5.40 3.57
C ARG A 89 -12.86 5.94 2.34
N THR A 90 -13.26 5.53 1.14
CA THR A 90 -12.71 6.06 -0.11
C THR A 90 -12.94 7.57 -0.21
N THR A 91 -14.14 8.04 0.14
CA THR A 91 -14.44 9.48 0.18
C THR A 91 -13.56 10.21 1.19
N ALA A 92 -13.45 9.70 2.42
CA ALA A 92 -12.62 10.32 3.46
C ALA A 92 -11.13 10.40 3.07
N THR A 93 -10.60 9.34 2.47
CA THR A 93 -9.22 9.30 1.94
C THR A 93 -9.02 10.30 0.80
N ASN A 94 -10.00 10.45 -0.11
CA ASN A 94 -9.97 11.47 -1.16
C ASN A 94 -9.98 12.90 -0.60
N GLU A 95 -10.83 13.18 0.39
CA GLU A 95 -10.89 14.49 1.07
C GLU A 95 -9.59 14.82 1.81
N THR A 96 -8.97 13.80 2.41
CA THR A 96 -7.66 13.93 3.07
C THR A 96 -6.57 14.29 2.06
N LEU A 97 -6.54 13.64 0.90
CA LEU A 97 -5.61 13.98 -0.18
C LEU A 97 -5.84 15.41 -0.68
N ASP A 98 -7.10 15.79 -0.93
CA ASP A 98 -7.44 17.14 -1.38
C ASP A 98 -6.97 18.20 -0.39
N SER A 99 -7.19 17.97 0.90
CA SER A 99 -6.77 18.88 1.97
C SER A 99 -5.25 19.05 2.00
N LYS A 100 -4.49 17.95 1.91
CA LYS A 100 -3.03 17.97 1.83
C LYS A 100 -2.56 18.73 0.59
N MET A 101 -3.12 18.41 -0.58
CA MET A 101 -2.75 19.06 -1.85
C MET A 101 -3.08 20.54 -1.87
N LYS A 102 -4.17 20.98 -1.22
CA LYS A 102 -4.51 22.40 -1.10
C LYS A 102 -3.48 23.20 -0.30
N VAL A 103 -2.81 22.56 0.67
CA VAL A 103 -1.73 23.18 1.45
C VAL A 103 -0.42 23.19 0.68
N LEU A 104 -0.10 22.08 -0.01
CA LEU A 104 1.16 21.92 -0.74
C LEU A 104 1.22 22.76 -2.02
N LEU A 105 0.10 22.84 -2.74
CA LEU A 105 0.03 23.45 -4.06
C LEU A 105 -0.46 24.90 -3.99
N ASN A 106 -0.03 25.73 -4.93
CA ASN A 106 -0.67 27.03 -5.11
C ASN A 106 -2.07 26.85 -5.73
N LYS A 107 -2.90 27.91 -5.69
CA LYS A 107 -4.29 27.87 -6.17
C LYS A 107 -4.42 27.31 -7.60
N VAL A 108 -3.57 27.75 -8.53
CA VAL A 108 -3.62 27.32 -9.93
C VAL A 108 -3.26 25.85 -10.07
N GLN A 109 -2.20 25.41 -9.38
CA GLN A 109 -1.77 24.01 -9.35
C GLN A 109 -2.83 23.11 -8.72
N PHE A 110 -3.48 23.55 -7.65
CA PHE A 110 -4.56 22.81 -7.00
C PHE A 110 -5.77 22.63 -7.92
N GLU A 111 -6.20 23.68 -8.64
CA GLU A 111 -7.28 23.56 -9.62
C GLU A 111 -6.92 22.59 -10.76
N ARG A 112 -5.66 22.58 -11.21
CA ARG A 112 -5.18 21.60 -12.20
C ARG A 112 -5.18 20.19 -11.61
N PHE A 113 -4.77 20.01 -10.35
CA PHE A 113 -4.86 18.74 -9.65
C PHE A 113 -6.30 18.21 -9.59
N LYS A 114 -7.28 19.06 -9.24
CA LYS A 114 -8.71 18.68 -9.25
C LYS A 114 -9.22 18.28 -10.63
N ARG A 115 -8.65 18.84 -11.71
CA ARG A 115 -8.95 18.40 -13.09
C ARG A 115 -8.28 17.07 -13.43
N PHE A 116 -7.03 16.87 -12.99
CA PHE A 116 -6.30 15.61 -13.18
C PHE A 116 -7.01 14.43 -12.51
N GLN A 117 -7.62 14.63 -11.34
CA GLN A 117 -8.44 13.60 -10.69
C GLN A 117 -9.70 13.19 -11.47
N LYS A 118 -10.15 14.02 -12.41
CA LYS A 118 -11.38 13.78 -13.21
C LYS A 118 -11.09 13.23 -14.62
N SER A 119 -9.82 13.18 -15.04
CA SER A 119 -9.40 12.68 -16.36
C SER A 119 -9.03 11.21 -16.30
#